data_AF-A0AAD3XF01-F1
#
_entry.id   AF-A0AAD3XF01-F1
#
_cell.length_a   1.000
_cell.length_b   1.000
_cell.length_c   1.000
_cell.angle_alpha   90.00
_cell.angle_beta   90.00
_cell.angle_gamma   90.00
#
_symmetry.space_group_name_H-M   'P 1'
#
loop_
_entity.id
_entity.type
_entity.pdbx_description
1 polymer ?
#
loop_
_entity_poly.entity_id
_entity_poly.type
_entity_poly.pdbx_seq_one_letter_code
_entity_poly.pdbx_strand_id
1 'polypeptide(L)'
;MQSDMASVNRSRTPWLIFAGPMYGSVNGLEILSVDPPFVAAVEPLLLQHQVDLALFGHVQNYERMCAVYQKQCLGMPVKDANGIDTYNNSNYAAPVHVIIGKAGFRLDSFTPK
;
A
#
# COMPACT_ATOMS: atom_id res chain seq x y z
N MET A 1 0.23 16.09 -6.50
CA MET A 1 0.13 15.09 -5.43
C MET A 1 0.19 15.73 -4.04
N GLN A 2 1.31 16.34 -3.63
CA GLN A 2 1.42 16.94 -2.28
C GLN A 2 0.32 17.98 -1.96
N SER A 3 0.15 18.99 -2.81
CA SER A 3 -0.90 20.01 -2.60
C SER A 3 -2.32 19.44 -2.58
N ASP A 4 -2.56 18.36 -3.32
CA ASP A 4 -3.86 17.72 -3.41
C ASP A 4 -4.19 17.00 -2.11
N MET A 5 -3.29 16.12 -1.64
CA MET A 5 -3.44 15.43 -0.35
C MET A 5 -3.47 16.38 0.84
N ALA A 6 -2.72 17.49 0.79
CA ALA A 6 -2.74 18.54 1.81
C ALA A 6 -4.08 19.28 1.90
N SER A 7 -4.84 19.34 0.80
CA SER A 7 -6.12 20.05 0.75
C SER A 7 -7.30 19.27 1.36
N VAL A 8 -7.10 17.99 1.67
CA VAL A 8 -8.15 17.09 2.14
C VAL A 8 -8.57 17.44 3.57
N ASN A 9 -9.85 17.77 3.75
CA ASN A 9 -10.44 17.93 5.07
C ASN A 9 -10.85 16.56 5.65
N ARG A 10 -9.97 15.98 6.48
CA ARG A 10 -10.15 14.65 7.08
C ARG A 10 -11.36 14.53 8.02
N SER A 11 -11.91 15.63 8.53
CA SER A 11 -13.16 15.59 9.30
C SER A 11 -14.41 15.38 8.43
N ARG A 12 -14.32 15.69 7.12
CA ARG A 12 -15.41 15.48 6.14
C ARG A 12 -15.18 14.25 5.27
N THR A 13 -13.93 14.03 4.86
CA THR A 13 -13.48 12.91 4.04
C THR A 13 -12.38 12.17 4.79
N PRO A 14 -12.73 11.29 5.75
CA PRO A 14 -11.78 10.69 6.67
C PRO A 14 -10.83 9.70 6.00
N TRP A 15 -11.22 9.12 4.87
CA TRP A 15 -10.42 8.15 4.13
C TRP A 15 -9.67 8.84 2.99
N LEU A 16 -8.35 8.71 2.98
CA LEU A 16 -7.46 9.12 1.91
C LEU A 16 -6.86 7.87 1.28
N ILE A 17 -7.20 7.65 0.02
CA ILE A 17 -6.79 6.47 -0.75
C ILE A 17 -5.89 6.92 -1.89
N PHE A 18 -4.74 6.26 -2.03
CA PHE A 18 -3.83 6.45 -3.17
C PHE A 18 -3.96 5.27 -4.13
N ALA A 19 -3.80 5.51 -5.43
CA ALA A 19 -3.79 4.47 -6.45
C ALA A 19 -2.65 4.69 -7.45
N GLY A 20 -1.95 3.62 -7.82
CA GLY A 20 -0.83 3.70 -8.77
C GLY A 20 -0.06 2.37 -8.90
N PRO A 21 1.22 2.39 -9.29
CA PRO A 21 2.13 1.27 -9.11
C PRO A 21 3.21 1.61 -8.05
N MET A 22 3.57 0.69 -7.15
CA MET A 22 4.71 0.91 -6.24
C MET A 22 5.27 -0.39 -5.64
N TYR A 23 4.48 -1.03 -4.78
CA TYR A 23 4.89 -2.26 -4.10
C TYR A 23 4.44 -3.50 -4.88
N GLY A 24 5.23 -4.57 -4.84
CA GLY A 24 4.84 -5.91 -5.30
C GLY A 24 5.93 -6.96 -5.22
N SER A 25 5.54 -8.23 -5.02
CA SER A 25 6.46 -9.36 -5.00
C SER A 25 6.44 -10.09 -6.35
N VAL A 26 7.39 -9.77 -7.23
CA VAL A 26 7.44 -10.33 -8.59
C VAL A 26 8.83 -10.85 -8.93
N ASN A 27 8.91 -12.12 -9.35
CA ASN A 27 10.03 -12.76 -10.04
C ASN A 27 11.45 -12.26 -9.67
N GLY A 28 11.81 -12.31 -8.39
CA GLY A 28 13.18 -12.02 -7.94
C GLY A 28 13.59 -10.54 -7.98
N LEU A 29 12.68 -9.64 -8.36
CA LEU A 29 12.80 -8.22 -8.05
C LEU A 29 12.40 -8.03 -6.58
N GLU A 30 13.17 -7.19 -5.88
CA GLU A 30 12.85 -6.75 -4.52
C GLU A 30 11.40 -6.23 -4.44
N ILE A 31 10.89 -6.04 -3.22
CA ILE A 31 9.55 -5.55 -2.84
C ILE A 31 8.96 -4.39 -3.71
N LEU A 32 9.77 -3.71 -4.54
CA LEU A 32 9.38 -2.62 -5.42
C LEU A 32 9.08 -3.13 -6.84
N SER A 33 7.90 -2.81 -7.36
CA SER A 33 7.47 -3.09 -8.74
C SER A 33 7.75 -1.94 -9.72
N VAL A 34 8.43 -0.89 -9.24
CA VAL A 34 8.76 0.35 -9.98
C VAL A 34 10.17 0.84 -9.63
N ASP A 35 10.67 1.84 -10.35
CA ASP A 35 12.01 2.38 -10.14
C ASP A 35 12.20 2.99 -8.74
N PRO A 36 13.34 2.75 -8.06
CA PRO A 36 13.61 3.28 -6.73
C PRO A 36 13.43 4.80 -6.55
N PRO A 37 13.79 5.67 -7.52
CA PRO A 37 13.54 7.11 -7.41
C PRO A 37 12.06 7.49 -7.29
N PHE A 38 11.16 6.73 -7.93
CA PHE A 38 9.72 6.95 -7.80
C PHE A 38 9.28 6.68 -6.37
N VAL A 39 9.70 5.55 -5.79
CA VAL A 39 9.38 5.16 -4.41
C VAL A 39 9.91 6.20 -3.43
N ALA A 40 11.16 6.63 -3.61
CA ALA A 40 11.80 7.64 -2.76
C ALA A 40 11.08 9.01 -2.79
N ALA A 41 10.43 9.35 -3.91
CA ALA A 41 9.67 10.59 -4.03
C ALA A 41 8.23 10.47 -3.50
N VAL A 42 7.59 9.32 -3.69
CA VAL A 42 6.16 9.12 -3.42
C VAL A 42 5.89 8.61 -2.01
N GLU A 43 6.65 7.63 -1.54
CA GLU A 43 6.41 6.98 -0.26
C GLU A 43 6.43 7.95 0.94
N PRO A 44 7.37 8.91 1.04
CA PRO A 44 7.35 9.90 2.13
C PRO A 44 6.10 10.77 2.13
N LEU A 45 5.56 11.09 0.94
CA LEU A 45 4.34 11.88 0.83
C LEU A 45 3.11 11.09 1.31
N LEU A 46 3.06 9.78 1.04
CA LEU A 46 1.98 8.93 1.54
C LEU A 46 1.95 8.89 3.06
N LEU A 47 3.14 8.77 3.69
CA LEU A 47 3.29 8.79 5.15
C LEU A 47 2.94 10.17 5.73
N GLN A 48 3.49 11.25 5.16
CA GLN A 48 3.29 12.63 5.63
C GLN A 48 1.81 13.02 5.64
N HIS A 49 1.05 12.59 4.63
CA HIS A 49 -0.38 12.92 4.51
C HIS A 49 -1.30 11.85 5.10
N GLN A 50 -0.73 10.89 5.83
CA GLN A 50 -1.46 9.82 6.52
C GLN A 50 -2.42 9.06 5.59
N VAL A 51 -1.96 8.69 4.39
CA VAL A 51 -2.74 7.85 3.47
C VAL A 51 -3.10 6.55 4.17
N ASP A 52 -4.38 6.19 4.15
CA ASP A 52 -4.88 5.01 4.87
C ASP A 52 -4.63 3.74 4.08
N LEU A 53 -4.88 3.79 2.77
CA LEU A 53 -4.81 2.66 1.86
C LEU A 53 -4.18 3.08 0.53
N ALA A 54 -3.19 2.33 0.09
CA ALA A 54 -2.60 2.46 -1.24
C ALA A 54 -2.91 1.21 -2.07
N LEU A 55 -3.56 1.42 -3.21
CA LEU A 55 -4.00 0.38 -4.13
C LEU A 55 -3.10 0.34 -5.35
N PHE A 56 -2.52 -0.83 -5.62
CA PHE A 56 -1.56 -1.00 -6.70
C PHE A 56 -2.08 -1.92 -7.81
N GLY A 57 -1.86 -1.47 -9.05
CA GLY A 57 -2.00 -2.28 -10.24
C GLY A 57 -0.62 -2.70 -10.77
N HIS A 58 -0.51 -2.79 -12.10
CA HIS A 58 0.70 -3.19 -12.83
C HIS A 58 1.06 -4.67 -12.65
N VAL A 59 1.28 -5.10 -11.40
CA VAL A 59 1.50 -6.50 -11.03
C VAL A 59 0.18 -7.25 -10.99
N GLN A 60 0.08 -8.34 -11.74
CA GLN A 60 -1.15 -9.08 -11.99
C GLN A 60 -1.38 -10.20 -10.99
N ASN A 61 -1.43 -9.85 -9.71
CA ASN A 61 -1.75 -10.76 -8.64
C ASN A 61 -2.62 -10.06 -7.58
N TYR A 62 -2.76 -10.68 -6.41
CA TYR A 62 -3.33 -10.05 -5.24
C TYR A 62 -2.39 -10.24 -4.06
N GLU A 63 -2.02 -9.12 -3.43
CA GLU A 63 -1.21 -9.10 -2.23
C GLU A 63 -1.78 -8.06 -1.27
N ARG A 64 -1.68 -8.35 0.03
CA ARG A 64 -2.02 -7.41 1.09
C ARG A 64 -0.91 -7.43 2.12
N MET A 65 -0.40 -6.26 2.45
CA MET A 65 0.76 -6.09 3.32
C MET A 65 0.34 -5.56 4.69
N CYS A 66 1.25 -5.66 5.66
CA CYS A 66 1.21 -4.85 6.87
C CYS A 66 1.23 -3.34 6.52
N ALA A 67 1.05 -2.46 7.50
CA ALA A 67 1.34 -1.05 7.31
C ALA A 67 2.86 -0.89 7.09
N VAL A 68 3.28 -0.49 5.89
CA VAL A 68 4.70 -0.48 5.47
C VAL A 68 5.18 0.92 5.18
N TYR A 69 6.40 1.20 5.67
CA TYR A 69 7.22 2.32 5.22
C TYR A 69 8.67 1.86 5.09
N GLN A 70 9.36 2.23 4.01
CA GLN A 70 10.76 1.88 3.76
C GLN A 70 11.03 0.36 3.90
N LYS A 71 10.15 -0.47 3.35
CA LYS A 71 10.21 -1.94 3.44
C LYS A 71 10.12 -2.51 4.86
N GLN A 72 9.72 -1.72 5.87
CA GLN A 72 9.52 -2.18 7.25
C GLN A 72 8.04 -2.19 7.62
N CYS A 73 7.58 -3.28 8.25
CA CYS A 73 6.25 -3.33 8.86
C CYS A 73 6.22 -2.47 10.12
N LEU A 74 5.46 -1.37 10.10
CA LEU A 74 5.23 -0.50 11.25
C LEU A 74 3.90 -0.79 11.96
N GLY A 75 3.02 -1.59 11.36
CA GLY A 75 1.77 -2.02 11.97
C GLY A 75 1.28 -3.34 11.38
N MET A 76 1.06 -4.33 12.25
CA MET A 76 0.51 -5.62 11.85
C MET A 76 -1.02 -5.60 11.94
N PRO A 77 -1.73 -6.28 11.02
CA PRO A 77 -3.15 -6.49 11.19
C PRO A 77 -3.45 -7.35 12.41
N VAL A 78 -4.64 -7.16 12.98
CA VAL A 78 -5.16 -7.98 14.08
C VAL A 78 -6.28 -8.87 13.54
N LYS A 79 -6.32 -10.12 13.97
CA LYS A 79 -7.41 -11.04 13.62
C LYS A 79 -8.66 -10.71 14.44
N ASP A 80 -9.79 -10.57 13.77
CA ASP A 80 -11.09 -10.47 14.44
C ASP A 80 -11.55 -11.84 14.99
N ALA A 81 -12.74 -11.89 15.57
CA ALA A 81 -13.34 -13.11 16.12
C ALA A 81 -13.51 -14.23 15.08
N ASN A 82 -13.54 -13.91 13.78
CA ASN A 82 -13.65 -14.85 12.68
C ASN A 82 -12.27 -15.21 12.07
N GLY A 83 -11.18 -14.69 12.62
CA GLY A 83 -9.82 -14.90 12.12
C GLY A 83 -9.44 -14.02 10.92
N ILE A 84 -10.28 -13.04 10.57
CA ILE A 84 -10.07 -12.12 9.44
C ILE A 84 -9.13 -11.01 9.87
N ASP A 85 -8.12 -10.72 9.03
CA ASP A 85 -7.20 -9.61 9.28
C ASP A 85 -7.95 -8.27 9.17
N THR A 86 -7.88 -7.49 10.24
CA THR A 86 -8.43 -6.14 10.35
C THR A 86 -7.29 -5.14 10.57
N TYR A 87 -7.43 -3.96 9.97
CA TYR A 87 -6.44 -2.89 10.04
C TYR A 87 -7.04 -1.74 10.82
N ASN A 88 -6.38 -1.35 11.91
CA ASN A 88 -6.79 -0.23 12.73
C ASN A 88 -5.83 0.94 12.53
N ASN A 89 -6.32 2.01 11.91
CA ASN A 89 -5.53 3.20 11.63
C ASN A 89 -5.72 4.33 12.66
N SER A 90 -6.35 4.04 13.80
CA SER A 90 -6.58 5.03 14.88
C SER A 90 -5.27 5.54 15.49
N ASN A 91 -4.26 4.68 15.56
CA ASN A 91 -2.88 5.06 15.87
C ASN A 91 -2.05 4.88 14.60
N TYR A 92 -2.13 5.86 13.70
CA TYR A 92 -1.50 5.81 12.40
C TYR A 92 0.00 5.51 12.49
N ALA A 93 0.44 4.43 11.83
CA ALA A 93 1.85 4.04 11.77
C ALA A 93 2.44 4.21 10.36
N ALA A 94 1.75 3.69 9.34
CA ALA A 94 2.10 3.80 7.93
C ALA A 94 0.88 3.45 7.06
N PRO A 95 0.89 3.74 5.75
CA PRO A 95 -0.16 3.29 4.84
C PRO A 95 -0.21 1.76 4.74
N VAL A 96 -1.41 1.22 4.58
CA VAL A 96 -1.60 -0.19 4.19
C VAL A 96 -1.51 -0.28 2.66
N HIS A 97 -0.75 -1.24 2.16
CA HIS A 97 -0.51 -1.42 0.73
C HIS A 97 -1.18 -2.70 0.24
N VAL A 98 -1.91 -2.61 -0.88
CA VAL A 98 -2.67 -3.73 -1.46
C VAL A 98 -2.50 -3.73 -2.97
N ILE A 99 -2.16 -4.89 -3.53
CA ILE A 99 -2.10 -5.12 -4.97
C ILE A 99 -3.41 -5.74 -5.42
N ILE A 100 -4.01 -5.16 -6.46
CA ILE A 100 -5.32 -5.52 -6.99
C ILE A 100 -5.30 -5.70 -8.51
N GLY A 101 -4.16 -6.09 -9.09
CA GLY A 101 -3.97 -6.15 -10.55
C GLY A 101 -4.60 -7.36 -11.27
N LYS A 102 -5.26 -8.29 -10.56
CA LYS A 102 -5.89 -9.50 -11.13
C LYS A 102 -7.23 -9.25 -11.84
N ALA A 103 -7.31 -8.26 -12.73
CA ALA A 103 -8.57 -7.86 -13.38
C ALA A 103 -8.90 -8.61 -14.69
N GLY A 104 -8.08 -9.56 -15.13
CA GLY A 104 -8.40 -10.44 -16.27
C GLY A 104 -7.32 -10.63 -17.35
N PHE A 105 -6.12 -10.05 -17.18
CA PHE A 105 -4.96 -10.40 -18.01
C PHE A 105 -4.18 -11.58 -17.38
N ARG A 106 -3.03 -11.96 -17.97
CA ARG A 106 -2.18 -13.07 -17.52
C ARG A 106 -1.52 -12.80 -16.17
N LEU A 107 -1.80 -13.68 -15.21
CA LEU A 107 -1.27 -13.61 -13.85
C LEU A 107 0.27 -13.59 -13.79
N ASP A 108 0.80 -12.74 -12.90
CA ASP A 108 2.21 -12.74 -12.52
C ASP A 108 2.45 -13.74 -11.38
N SER A 109 3.61 -14.40 -11.42
CA SER A 109 4.01 -15.34 -10.37
C SER A 109 4.63 -14.61 -9.18
N PHE A 110 4.37 -15.14 -7.98
CA PHE A 110 4.99 -14.65 -6.76
C PHE A 110 6.47 -15.03 -6.68
N THR A 111 7.28 -14.19 -6.03
CA THR A 111 8.64 -14.56 -5.66
C THR A 111 8.60 -15.68 -4.61
N PRO A 112 9.36 -16.80 -4.79
CA PRO A 112 9.45 -17.86 -3.79
C PRO A 112 9.92 -17.31 -2.43
N LYS A 113 9.38 -17.87 -1.34
CA LYS A 113 9.81 -17.57 0.04
C LYS A 113 11.10 -18.27 0.40
#